data_AF-A0A6V8NH19-F1
#
_entry.id   AF-A0A6V8NH19-F1
#
_cell.length_a   1.000
_cell.length_b   1.000
_cell.length_c   1.000
_cell.angle_alpha   90.00
_cell.angle_beta   90.00
_cell.angle_gamma   90.00
#
_symmetry.space_group_name_H-M   'P 1'
#
loop_
_entity.id
_entity.type
_entity.pdbx_description
1 polymer ?
#
loop_
_entity_poly.entity_id
_entity_poly.type
_entity_poly.pdbx_seq_one_letter_code
_entity_poly.pdbx_strand_id
1 'polypeptide(L)'
;FISFGHPLFEALIEWINRNYFTKLQKGAVFEDPSGRYDGVLWFFEGEVKDGKGSIAGKRLMAIYDNGKELNGVNPAILWDFVPQDSNEPTKLDITKEKAQEYSIDAVSAYKQEIFKERKRQGEIKRKYGIKSLEYLIGELDVDLAELYEREARGEKVDIAIRNKEERKRQYEETLKTLQKEIEQEISLTISMPKFLGAILVQPTTSKEMISNEEIEMIGMVIAMGYEKTQGREPEDVSKENLGFDIRSKGDLPAQAGGETRYIEVKARKDEGQIALTLNEWFKAKRFKNQYWLYVVANAVKNPILYIINNPTENLKVQEKVEVVRFVVPLEEWKNKGVKV
;
A
#
# COMPACT_ATOMS: atom_id res chain seq x y z
N PHE A 1 -3.87 -22.02 -5.34
CA PHE A 1 -4.10 -20.57 -5.15
C PHE A 1 -3.46 -19.86 -6.33
N ILE A 2 -4.19 -19.00 -7.03
CA ILE A 2 -3.66 -18.22 -8.16
C ILE A 2 -3.23 -16.86 -7.59
N SER A 3 -1.96 -16.51 -7.74
CA SER A 3 -1.37 -15.27 -7.20
C SER A 3 -0.26 -14.73 -8.09
N PHE A 4 0.33 -13.60 -7.71
CA PHE A 4 1.54 -13.06 -8.37
C PHE A 4 2.63 -14.13 -8.52
N GLY A 5 3.24 -14.17 -9.70
CA GLY A 5 4.24 -15.17 -10.09
C GLY A 5 3.67 -16.51 -10.57
N HIS A 6 2.36 -16.77 -10.38
CA HIS A 6 1.73 -17.98 -10.91
C HIS A 6 1.56 -17.85 -12.43
N PRO A 7 1.98 -18.83 -13.26
CA PRO A 7 1.95 -18.71 -14.72
C PRO A 7 0.59 -18.31 -15.30
N LEU A 8 -0.50 -18.87 -14.78
CA LEU A 8 -1.87 -18.49 -15.19
C LEU A 8 -2.22 -17.03 -14.87
N PHE A 9 -1.76 -16.51 -13.72
CA PHE A 9 -2.02 -15.12 -13.35
C PHE A 9 -1.23 -14.17 -14.26
N GLU A 10 0.06 -14.45 -14.46
CA GLU A 10 0.93 -13.66 -15.33
C GLU A 10 0.44 -13.68 -16.78
N ALA A 11 0.05 -14.86 -17.29
CA ALA A 11 -0.51 -15.00 -18.63
C ALA A 11 -1.83 -14.24 -18.79
N LEU A 12 -2.68 -14.20 -17.76
CA LEU A 12 -3.92 -13.44 -17.78
C LEU A 12 -3.65 -11.93 -17.83
N ILE A 13 -2.74 -11.42 -17.00
CA ILE A 13 -2.33 -10.01 -17.01
C ILE A 13 -1.74 -9.63 -18.37
N GLU A 14 -0.87 -10.47 -18.92
CA GLU A 14 -0.29 -10.26 -20.24
C GLU A 14 -1.37 -10.25 -21.33
N TRP A 15 -2.32 -11.19 -21.29
CA TRP A 15 -3.43 -11.24 -22.23
C TRP A 15 -4.32 -10.00 -22.12
N ILE A 16 -4.67 -9.55 -20.90
CA ILE A 16 -5.45 -8.32 -20.69
C ILE A 16 -4.72 -7.12 -21.28
N ASN A 17 -3.43 -6.96 -20.98
CA ASN A 17 -2.62 -5.86 -21.51
C ASN A 17 -2.55 -5.89 -23.04
N ARG A 18 -2.31 -7.05 -23.64
CA ARG A 18 -2.24 -7.17 -25.11
C ARG A 18 -3.56 -6.83 -25.80
N ASN A 19 -4.70 -7.21 -25.21
CA ASN A 19 -6.00 -7.08 -25.87
C ASN A 19 -6.78 -5.80 -25.51
N TYR A 20 -6.54 -5.20 -24.33
CA TYR A 20 -7.37 -4.12 -23.80
C TYR A 20 -6.62 -2.84 -23.47
N PHE A 21 -5.29 -2.79 -23.53
CA PHE A 21 -4.52 -1.59 -23.16
C PHE A 21 -4.91 -0.35 -24.00
N THR A 22 -5.09 -0.52 -25.31
CA THR A 22 -5.52 0.58 -26.19
C THR A 22 -6.95 1.04 -25.91
N LYS A 23 -7.83 0.15 -25.42
CA LYS A 23 -9.18 0.51 -24.98
C LYS A 23 -9.14 1.25 -23.64
N LEU A 24 -8.32 0.79 -22.71
CA LEU A 24 -8.11 1.42 -21.41
C LEU A 24 -7.60 2.86 -21.55
N GLN A 25 -6.75 3.12 -22.54
CA GLN A 25 -6.26 4.47 -22.84
C GLN A 25 -7.32 5.44 -23.37
N LYS A 26 -8.47 4.94 -23.87
CA LYS A 26 -9.59 5.80 -24.28
C LYS A 26 -10.36 6.36 -23.10
N GLY A 27 -10.19 5.74 -21.93
CA GLY A 27 -10.91 6.05 -20.70
C GLY A 27 -12.30 5.45 -20.63
N ALA A 28 -12.99 5.73 -19.53
CA ALA A 28 -14.33 5.27 -19.22
C ALA A 28 -15.01 6.24 -18.25
N VAL A 29 -16.34 6.21 -18.19
CA VAL A 29 -17.13 6.99 -17.25
C VAL A 29 -17.55 6.12 -16.07
N PHE A 30 -17.45 6.67 -14.87
CA PHE A 30 -17.81 6.04 -13.63
C PHE A 30 -18.73 6.96 -12.83
N GLU A 31 -19.69 6.37 -12.12
CA GLU A 31 -20.46 7.07 -11.10
C GLU A 31 -19.80 6.94 -9.73
N ASP A 32 -19.80 8.04 -8.98
CA ASP A 32 -19.49 8.08 -7.56
C ASP A 32 -20.78 8.06 -6.73
N PRO A 33 -21.08 6.94 -6.02
CA PRO A 33 -22.26 6.86 -5.18
C PRO A 33 -22.16 7.71 -3.89
N SER A 34 -20.97 8.21 -3.53
CA SER A 34 -20.80 9.10 -2.37
C SER A 34 -21.12 10.56 -2.70
N GLY A 35 -21.05 10.94 -3.98
CA GLY A 35 -21.28 12.31 -4.44
C GLY A 35 -20.13 13.29 -4.15
N ARG A 36 -18.95 12.79 -3.79
CA ARG A 36 -17.77 13.59 -3.43
C ARG A 36 -16.88 13.91 -4.63
N TYR A 37 -16.91 13.07 -5.65
CA TYR A 37 -16.03 13.17 -6.81
C TYR A 37 -16.80 13.56 -8.08
N ASP A 38 -16.30 14.61 -8.73
CA ASP A 38 -16.77 15.13 -10.01
C ASP A 38 -15.54 15.67 -10.77
N GLY A 39 -14.97 14.83 -11.64
CA GLY A 39 -13.70 15.14 -12.30
C GLY A 39 -13.01 13.93 -12.91
N VAL A 40 -11.75 14.12 -13.32
CA VAL A 40 -10.95 13.07 -13.97
C VAL A 40 -10.00 12.44 -12.97
N LEU A 41 -9.93 11.11 -12.97
CA LEU A 41 -8.92 10.35 -12.25
C LEU A 41 -7.88 9.83 -13.24
N TRP A 42 -6.65 10.35 -13.13
CA TRP A 42 -5.52 10.02 -13.99
C TRP A 42 -4.65 8.93 -13.38
N PHE A 43 -4.27 7.92 -14.16
CA PHE A 43 -3.40 6.84 -13.72
C PHE A 43 -2.05 6.86 -14.41
N PHE A 44 -0.98 6.84 -13.62
CA PHE A 44 0.40 6.80 -14.08
C PHE A 44 1.19 5.67 -13.40
N GLU A 45 2.06 5.01 -14.15
CA GLU A 45 3.08 4.13 -13.58
C GLU A 45 4.34 4.94 -13.29
N GLY A 46 4.69 5.04 -12.01
CA GLY A 46 5.96 5.58 -11.56
C GLY A 46 7.01 4.48 -11.41
N GLU A 47 8.19 4.69 -12.01
CA GLU A 47 9.32 3.76 -11.95
C GLU A 47 10.57 4.44 -11.41
N VAL A 48 11.16 3.84 -10.38
CA VAL A 48 12.43 4.25 -9.78
C VAL A 48 13.48 3.19 -10.11
N LYS A 49 14.64 3.61 -10.61
CA LYS A 49 15.77 2.75 -10.95
C LYS A 49 16.95 2.99 -10.03
N ASP A 50 17.72 1.93 -9.77
CA ASP A 50 19.00 2.03 -9.07
C ASP A 50 20.16 2.44 -9.99
N GLY A 51 21.36 2.59 -9.42
CA GLY A 51 22.59 2.90 -10.15
C GLY A 51 23.09 1.78 -11.07
N LYS A 52 22.47 0.59 -11.05
CA LYS A 52 22.68 -0.49 -12.03
C LYS A 52 21.67 -0.40 -13.19
N GLY A 53 20.71 0.52 -13.13
CA GLY A 53 19.60 0.65 -14.08
C GLY A 53 18.47 -0.35 -13.85
N SER A 54 18.55 -1.15 -12.78
CA SER A 54 17.51 -2.11 -12.41
C SER A 54 16.35 -1.40 -11.73
N ILE A 55 15.13 -1.94 -11.88
CA ILE A 55 13.93 -1.37 -11.24
C ILE A 55 14.05 -1.56 -9.73
N ALA A 56 14.25 -0.44 -9.01
CA ALA A 56 14.28 -0.40 -7.55
C ALA A 56 12.87 -0.38 -6.95
N GLY A 57 11.89 0.14 -7.68
CA GLY A 57 10.49 0.12 -7.30
C GLY A 57 9.56 0.64 -8.40
N LYS A 58 8.33 0.12 -8.40
CA LYS A 58 7.21 0.60 -9.21
C LYS A 58 6.03 0.95 -8.32
N ARG A 59 5.25 1.97 -8.69
CA ARG A 59 4.00 2.33 -8.01
C ARG A 59 3.01 2.89 -9.01
N LEU A 60 1.76 2.43 -8.90
CA LEU A 60 0.62 3.03 -9.57
C LEU A 60 0.25 4.32 -8.83
N MET A 61 0.28 5.45 -9.53
CA MET A 61 -0.15 6.75 -9.05
C MET A 61 -1.54 7.03 -9.59
N ALA A 62 -2.43 7.48 -8.71
CA ALA A 62 -3.74 8.00 -9.09
C ALA A 62 -3.82 9.47 -8.68
N ILE A 63 -4.23 10.33 -9.62
CA ILE A 63 -4.30 11.78 -9.42
C ILE A 63 -5.71 12.22 -9.79
N TYR A 64 -6.42 12.76 -8.82
CA TYR A 64 -7.75 13.31 -9.02
C TYR A 64 -7.66 14.78 -9.45
N ASP A 65 -8.41 15.14 -10.48
CA ASP A 65 -8.49 16.45 -11.10
C ASP A 65 -9.95 16.90 -11.21
N ASN A 66 -10.36 17.88 -10.42
CA ASN A 66 -11.71 18.47 -10.49
C ASN A 66 -11.78 19.68 -11.45
N GLY A 67 -10.76 19.90 -12.27
CA GLY A 67 -10.60 21.04 -13.16
C GLY A 67 -10.04 22.30 -12.49
N LYS A 68 -9.94 22.34 -11.15
CA LYS A 68 -9.38 23.46 -10.38
C LYS A 68 -8.10 23.07 -9.66
N GLU A 69 -8.09 21.90 -9.02
CA GLU A 69 -6.99 21.39 -8.21
C GLU A 69 -6.67 19.93 -8.56
N LEU A 70 -5.42 19.56 -8.30
CA LEU A 70 -4.88 18.22 -8.49
C LEU A 70 -4.44 17.65 -7.15
N ASN A 71 -4.92 16.46 -6.83
CA ASN A 71 -4.60 15.78 -5.58
C ASN A 71 -4.26 14.31 -5.84
N GLY A 72 -3.13 13.86 -5.27
CA GLY A 72 -2.79 12.44 -5.25
C GLY A 72 -3.78 11.67 -4.37
N VAL A 73 -4.32 10.58 -4.91
CA VAL A 73 -5.25 9.70 -4.19
C VAL A 73 -4.78 8.24 -4.27
N ASN A 74 -5.30 7.41 -3.38
CA ASN A 74 -5.04 5.98 -3.42
C ASN A 74 -5.71 5.36 -4.66
N PRO A 75 -4.99 4.62 -5.52
CA PRO A 75 -5.59 3.98 -6.69
C PRO A 75 -6.74 3.00 -6.39
N ALA A 76 -6.81 2.51 -5.14
CA ALA A 76 -7.92 1.67 -4.69
C ALA A 76 -9.29 2.36 -4.75
N ILE A 77 -9.32 3.70 -4.85
CA ILE A 77 -10.55 4.49 -5.03
C ILE A 77 -11.38 4.07 -6.25
N LEU A 78 -10.74 3.46 -7.26
CA LEU A 78 -11.44 2.91 -8.41
C LEU A 78 -12.51 1.89 -8.00
N TRP A 79 -12.31 1.15 -6.91
CA TRP A 79 -13.24 0.15 -6.40
C TRP A 79 -14.46 0.74 -5.69
N ASP A 80 -14.44 2.05 -5.39
CA ASP A 80 -15.56 2.74 -4.75
C ASP A 80 -16.53 3.34 -5.78
N PHE A 81 -16.15 3.32 -7.06
CA PHE A 81 -16.94 3.85 -8.17
C PHE A 81 -17.63 2.75 -8.99
N VAL A 82 -18.74 3.12 -9.63
CA VAL A 82 -19.55 2.22 -10.46
C VAL A 82 -19.27 2.50 -11.94
N PRO A 83 -18.78 1.53 -12.72
CA PRO A 83 -18.57 1.76 -14.15
C PRO A 83 -19.91 1.97 -14.86
N GLN A 84 -19.99 2.98 -15.73
CA GLN A 84 -21.14 3.18 -16.62
C GLN A 84 -20.87 2.56 -18.00
N ASP A 85 -21.86 1.89 -18.55
CA ASP A 85 -21.90 1.50 -19.97
C ASP A 85 -22.28 2.71 -20.86
N SER A 86 -21.50 3.79 -20.75
CA SER A 86 -21.61 4.96 -21.63
C SER A 86 -20.48 4.94 -22.65
N ASN A 87 -20.85 4.94 -23.94
CA ASN A 87 -19.92 5.04 -25.06
C ASN A 87 -19.95 6.43 -25.72
N GLU A 88 -20.67 7.39 -25.14
CA GLU A 88 -20.78 8.72 -25.73
C GLU A 88 -19.49 9.53 -25.51
N PRO A 89 -18.91 10.10 -26.58
CA PRO A 89 -17.72 10.95 -26.46
C PRO A 89 -18.01 12.15 -25.57
N THR A 90 -17.40 12.18 -24.39
CA THR A 90 -17.52 13.31 -23.46
C THR A 90 -16.40 14.31 -23.73
N LYS A 91 -16.75 15.56 -24.05
CA LYS A 91 -15.78 16.64 -24.16
C LYS A 91 -15.47 17.17 -22.76
N LEU A 92 -14.19 17.15 -22.39
CA LEU A 92 -13.68 17.69 -21.15
C LEU A 92 -12.65 18.77 -21.48
N ASP A 93 -12.70 19.89 -20.75
CA ASP A 93 -11.68 20.94 -20.83
C ASP A 93 -10.45 20.63 -19.93
N ILE A 94 -10.41 19.43 -19.35
CA ILE A 94 -9.34 18.95 -18.49
C ILE A 94 -8.32 18.18 -19.34
N THR A 95 -7.06 18.57 -19.25
CA THR A 95 -5.98 17.99 -20.06
C THR A 95 -4.95 17.27 -19.19
N LYS A 96 -4.27 16.28 -19.77
CA LYS A 96 -3.35 15.40 -19.03
C LYS A 96 -2.05 16.08 -18.59
N GLU A 97 -1.70 17.23 -19.16
CA GLU A 97 -0.37 17.84 -19.03
C GLU A 97 -0.09 18.24 -17.57
N LYS A 98 -1.06 18.85 -16.90
CA LYS A 98 -0.92 19.21 -15.48
C LYS A 98 -0.82 17.97 -14.58
N ALA A 99 -1.63 16.95 -14.87
CA ALA A 99 -1.56 15.67 -14.16
C ALA A 99 -0.24 14.94 -14.40
N GLN A 100 0.33 15.03 -15.59
CA GLN A 100 1.63 14.48 -15.93
C GLN A 100 2.75 15.19 -15.16
N GLU A 101 2.72 16.52 -15.04
CA GLU A 101 3.66 17.28 -14.22
C GLU A 101 3.56 16.88 -12.74
N TYR A 102 2.33 16.86 -12.19
CA TYR A 102 2.08 16.40 -10.83
C TYR A 102 2.59 14.97 -10.59
N SER A 103 2.46 14.08 -11.58
CA SER A 103 2.95 12.71 -11.48
C SER A 103 4.47 12.62 -11.33
N ILE A 104 5.23 13.56 -11.89
CA ILE A 104 6.70 13.61 -11.75
C ILE A 104 7.05 13.88 -10.28
N ASP A 105 6.38 14.84 -9.66
CA ASP A 105 6.57 15.18 -8.24
C ASP A 105 6.15 14.02 -7.34
N ALA A 106 5.03 13.37 -7.63
CA ALA A 106 4.58 12.17 -6.91
C ALA A 106 5.61 11.03 -6.98
N VAL A 107 6.21 10.79 -8.15
CA VAL A 107 7.26 9.76 -8.31
C VAL A 107 8.56 10.20 -7.61
N SER A 108 8.87 11.49 -7.59
CA SER A 108 10.00 12.02 -6.82
C SER A 108 9.83 11.81 -5.32
N ALA A 109 8.62 12.04 -4.78
CA ALA A 109 8.28 11.75 -3.38
C ALA A 109 8.42 10.24 -3.09
N TYR A 110 7.92 9.38 -3.99
CA TYR A 110 8.09 7.93 -3.86
C TYR A 110 9.56 7.49 -3.89
N LYS A 111 10.41 8.13 -4.72
CA LYS A 111 11.86 7.90 -4.69
C LYS A 111 12.44 8.16 -3.30
N GLN A 112 11.99 9.21 -2.61
CA GLN A 112 12.48 9.52 -1.26
C GLN A 112 12.08 8.44 -0.24
N GLU A 113 10.90 7.82 -0.39
CA GLU A 113 10.51 6.68 0.44
C GLU A 113 11.47 5.49 0.23
N ILE A 114 11.72 5.12 -1.04
CA ILE A 114 12.66 4.03 -1.38
C ILE A 114 14.06 4.37 -0.90
N PHE A 115 14.50 5.62 -1.06
CA PHE A 115 15.83 6.07 -0.65
C PHE A 115 16.07 5.86 0.85
N LYS A 116 15.09 6.18 1.70
CA LYS A 116 15.20 5.96 3.15
C LYS A 116 15.45 4.49 3.48
N GLU A 117 14.70 3.57 2.86
CA GLU A 117 14.87 2.14 3.09
C GLU A 117 16.20 1.63 2.51
N ARG A 118 16.59 2.05 1.29
CA ARG A 118 17.88 1.66 0.68
C ARG A 118 19.07 2.17 1.48
N LYS A 119 19.00 3.39 2.02
CA LYS A 119 20.01 3.93 2.91
C LYS A 119 20.15 3.07 4.17
N ARG A 120 19.04 2.71 4.81
CA ARG A 120 19.03 1.82 5.99
C ARG A 120 19.67 0.47 5.67
N GLN A 121 19.28 -0.16 4.56
CA GLN A 121 19.85 -1.44 4.12
C GLN A 121 21.35 -1.31 3.83
N GLY A 122 21.77 -0.23 3.17
CA GLY A 122 23.17 0.07 2.91
C GLY A 122 23.99 0.23 4.19
N GLU A 123 23.47 0.94 5.20
CA GLU A 123 24.12 1.07 6.52
C GLU A 123 24.30 -0.28 7.21
N ILE A 124 23.31 -1.17 7.15
CA ILE A 124 23.41 -2.53 7.68
C ILE A 124 24.52 -3.32 6.95
N LYS A 125 24.54 -3.28 5.61
CA LYS A 125 25.58 -3.93 4.80
C LYS A 125 26.98 -3.39 5.10
N ARG A 126 27.12 -2.07 5.30
CA ARG A 126 28.39 -1.47 5.73
C ARG A 126 28.80 -1.95 7.12
N LYS A 127 27.86 -1.93 8.08
CA LYS A 127 28.15 -2.30 9.47
C LYS A 127 28.61 -3.75 9.63
N TYR A 128 27.99 -4.69 8.91
CA TYR A 128 28.29 -6.12 9.07
C TYR A 128 29.15 -6.69 7.96
N GLY A 129 28.86 -6.38 6.69
CA GLY A 129 29.58 -6.92 5.54
C GLY A 129 30.98 -6.33 5.38
N ILE A 130 31.06 -5.00 5.25
CA ILE A 130 32.34 -4.30 5.07
C ILE A 130 33.25 -4.53 6.28
N LYS A 131 32.77 -4.26 7.50
CA LYS A 131 33.59 -4.44 8.71
C LYS A 131 34.08 -5.88 8.90
N SER A 132 33.27 -6.88 8.54
CA SER A 132 33.70 -8.27 8.63
C SER A 132 34.80 -8.59 7.61
N LEU A 133 34.71 -8.07 6.38
CA LEU A 133 35.75 -8.27 5.37
C LEU A 133 37.05 -7.55 5.75
N GLU A 134 36.97 -6.32 6.24
CA GLU A 134 38.12 -5.56 6.75
C GLU A 134 38.81 -6.31 7.90
N TYR A 135 38.03 -6.85 8.84
CA TYR A 135 38.57 -7.67 9.93
C TYR A 135 39.29 -8.93 9.39
N LEU A 136 38.65 -9.70 8.50
CA LEU A 136 39.23 -10.91 7.92
C LEU A 136 40.51 -10.63 7.11
N ILE A 137 40.56 -9.50 6.40
CA ILE A 137 41.77 -9.07 5.68
C ILE A 137 42.88 -8.75 6.69
N GLY A 138 42.57 -8.04 7.78
CA GLY A 138 43.52 -7.73 8.84
C GLY A 138 44.10 -8.97 9.53
N GLU A 139 43.29 -9.97 9.81
CA GLU A 139 43.76 -11.26 10.37
C GLU A 139 44.71 -11.97 9.40
N LEU A 140 44.41 -11.97 8.09
CA LEU A 140 45.29 -12.54 7.08
C LEU A 140 46.62 -11.78 6.96
N ASP A 141 46.62 -10.46 7.17
CA ASP A 141 47.84 -9.66 7.19
C ASP A 141 48.76 -10.01 8.36
N VAL A 142 48.20 -10.21 9.55
CA VAL A 142 48.95 -10.69 10.71
C VAL A 142 49.55 -12.08 10.44
N ASP A 143 48.73 -13.00 9.95
CA ASP A 143 49.18 -14.36 9.63
C ASP A 143 50.30 -14.38 8.56
N LEU A 144 50.19 -13.53 7.54
CA LEU A 144 51.20 -13.43 6.48
C LEU A 144 52.52 -12.87 7.02
N ALA A 145 52.47 -11.84 7.88
CA ALA A 145 53.66 -11.29 8.52
C ALA A 145 54.42 -12.37 9.31
N GLU A 146 53.72 -13.19 10.11
CA GLU A 146 54.33 -14.31 10.83
C GLU A 146 54.93 -15.37 9.90
N LEU A 147 54.28 -15.68 8.78
CA LEU A 147 54.80 -16.63 7.81
C LEU A 147 56.06 -16.11 7.12
N TYR A 148 56.12 -14.83 6.74
CA TYR A 148 57.35 -14.25 6.16
C TYR A 148 58.52 -14.27 7.16
N GLU A 149 58.28 -14.05 8.45
CA GLU A 149 59.33 -14.20 9.49
C GLU A 149 59.83 -15.64 9.62
N ARG A 150 58.97 -16.63 9.44
CA ARG A 150 59.33 -18.06 9.44
C ARG A 150 60.10 -18.45 8.18
N GLU A 151 59.67 -17.95 7.02
CA GLU A 151 60.38 -18.11 5.75
C GLU A 151 61.80 -17.55 5.84
N ALA A 152 61.98 -16.35 6.40
CA ALA A 152 63.29 -15.72 6.62
C ALA A 152 64.21 -16.54 7.55
N ARG A 153 63.64 -17.36 8.44
CA ARG A 153 64.36 -18.33 9.28
C ARG A 153 64.67 -19.65 8.57
N GLY A 154 64.28 -19.80 7.30
CA GLY A 154 64.53 -20.98 6.47
C GLY A 154 63.45 -22.07 6.58
N GLU A 155 62.30 -21.78 7.19
CA GLU A 155 61.17 -22.73 7.19
C GLU A 155 60.48 -22.78 5.82
N LYS A 156 60.07 -23.97 5.37
CA LYS A 156 59.32 -24.13 4.11
C LYS A 156 57.84 -23.79 4.30
N VAL A 157 57.48 -22.55 4.01
CA VAL A 157 56.10 -22.04 4.18
C VAL A 157 55.49 -21.45 2.90
N ASP A 158 56.17 -21.54 1.76
CA ASP A 158 55.81 -20.90 0.47
C ASP A 158 54.36 -21.20 0.04
N ILE A 159 53.90 -22.44 0.19
CA ILE A 159 52.53 -22.85 -0.18
C ILE A 159 51.50 -22.18 0.76
N ALA A 160 51.81 -22.06 2.05
CA ALA A 160 50.92 -21.43 3.02
C ALA A 160 50.80 -19.93 2.79
N ILE A 161 51.92 -19.26 2.48
CA ILE A 161 51.97 -17.85 2.08
C ILE A 161 51.09 -17.65 0.85
N ARG A 162 51.35 -18.38 -0.23
CA ARG A 162 50.60 -18.25 -1.49
C ARG A 162 49.10 -18.43 -1.31
N ASN A 163 48.68 -19.44 -0.55
CA ASN A 163 47.26 -19.70 -0.30
C ASN A 163 46.59 -18.56 0.49
N LYS A 164 47.29 -17.97 1.47
CA LYS A 164 46.76 -16.85 2.26
C LYS A 164 46.74 -15.55 1.46
N GLU A 165 47.76 -15.29 0.64
CA GLU A 165 47.78 -14.15 -0.29
C GLU A 165 46.60 -14.21 -1.28
N GLU A 166 46.34 -15.38 -1.86
CA GLU A 166 45.22 -15.57 -2.79
C GLU A 166 43.87 -15.33 -2.10
N ARG A 167 43.71 -15.84 -0.87
CA ARG A 167 42.49 -15.61 -0.07
C ARG A 167 42.31 -14.14 0.30
N LYS A 168 43.41 -13.45 0.67
CA LYS A 168 43.39 -12.01 0.98
C LYS A 168 42.93 -11.22 -0.24
N ARG A 169 43.50 -11.49 -1.41
CA ARG A 169 43.13 -10.86 -2.68
C ARG A 169 41.63 -11.05 -2.98
N GLN A 170 41.10 -12.24 -2.79
CA GLN A 170 39.68 -12.52 -2.97
C GLN A 170 38.79 -11.67 -2.04
N TYR A 171 39.18 -11.51 -0.77
CA TYR A 171 38.44 -10.67 0.17
C TYR A 171 38.53 -9.19 -0.18
N GLU A 172 39.68 -8.69 -0.63
CA GLU A 172 39.85 -7.32 -1.10
C GLU A 172 38.97 -7.02 -2.34
N GLU A 173 38.91 -7.94 -3.31
CA GLU A 173 38.02 -7.83 -4.47
C GLU A 173 36.54 -7.84 -4.07
N THR A 174 36.18 -8.73 -3.13
CA THR A 174 34.83 -8.81 -2.58
C THR A 174 34.44 -7.52 -1.84
N LEU A 175 35.36 -6.95 -1.06
CA LEU A 175 35.17 -5.69 -0.34
C LEU A 175 34.89 -4.54 -1.30
N LYS A 176 35.74 -4.39 -2.33
CA LYS A 176 35.58 -3.37 -3.37
C LYS A 176 34.26 -3.53 -4.13
N THR A 177 33.88 -4.76 -4.42
CA THR A 177 32.62 -5.08 -5.10
C THR A 177 31.45 -4.69 -4.21
N LEU A 178 31.42 -5.14 -2.96
CA LEU A 178 30.36 -4.85 -2.00
C LEU A 178 30.19 -3.33 -1.79
N GLN A 179 31.28 -2.58 -1.67
CA GLN A 179 31.24 -1.12 -1.55
C GLN A 179 30.54 -0.48 -2.74
N LYS A 180 30.96 -0.84 -3.96
CA LYS A 180 30.36 -0.35 -5.20
C LYS A 180 28.88 -0.72 -5.31
N GLU A 181 28.51 -1.94 -4.93
CA GLU A 181 27.12 -2.38 -4.95
C GLU A 181 26.24 -1.57 -4.01
N ILE A 182 26.69 -1.31 -2.78
CA ILE A 182 25.95 -0.49 -1.82
C ILE A 182 25.72 0.92 -2.38
N GLU A 183 26.74 1.53 -2.99
CA GLU A 183 26.63 2.85 -3.61
C GLU A 183 25.61 2.85 -4.76
N GLN A 184 25.68 1.85 -5.64
CA GLN A 184 24.77 1.71 -6.76
C GLN A 184 23.32 1.49 -6.30
N GLU A 185 23.09 0.68 -5.26
CA GLU A 185 21.74 0.43 -4.72
C GLU A 185 21.12 1.67 -4.05
N ILE A 186 21.93 2.56 -3.49
CA ILE A 186 21.49 3.81 -2.86
C ILE A 186 21.26 4.91 -3.92
N SER A 187 21.99 4.86 -5.02
CA SER A 187 21.82 5.81 -6.13
C SER A 187 20.49 5.52 -6.84
N LEU A 188 19.53 6.45 -6.73
CA LEU A 188 18.20 6.29 -7.28
C LEU A 188 17.86 7.40 -8.29
N THR A 189 17.26 6.98 -9.40
CA THR A 189 16.77 7.86 -10.47
C THR A 189 15.31 7.54 -10.78
N ILE A 190 14.56 8.53 -11.28
CA ILE A 190 13.17 8.33 -11.71
C ILE A 190 13.11 8.26 -13.22
N SER A 191 12.25 7.39 -13.76
CA SER A 191 11.87 7.44 -15.17
C SER A 191 10.67 8.36 -15.35
N MET A 192 10.45 8.85 -16.58
CA MET A 192 9.25 9.62 -16.89
C MET A 192 7.99 8.78 -16.55
N PRO A 193 7.04 9.30 -15.75
CA PRO A 193 5.85 8.55 -15.39
C PRO A 193 5.05 8.16 -16.63
N LYS A 194 4.76 6.87 -16.77
CA LYS A 194 4.06 6.32 -17.94
C LYS A 194 2.56 6.47 -17.74
N PHE A 195 1.91 7.26 -18.59
CA PHE A 195 0.45 7.35 -18.62
C PHE A 195 -0.17 6.00 -18.96
N LEU A 196 -1.09 5.53 -18.11
CA LEU A 196 -1.80 4.28 -18.29
C LEU A 196 -3.20 4.51 -18.85
N GLY A 197 -3.95 5.44 -18.27
CA GLY A 197 -5.33 5.73 -18.65
C GLY A 197 -5.95 6.77 -17.71
N ALA A 198 -7.19 7.16 -18.01
CA ALA A 198 -7.95 8.10 -17.21
C ALA A 198 -9.41 7.67 -17.16
N ILE A 199 -10.11 8.01 -16.08
CA ILE A 199 -11.56 7.82 -16.01
C ILE A 199 -12.23 9.15 -15.65
N LEU A 200 -13.42 9.38 -16.17
CA LEU A 200 -14.29 10.47 -15.73
C LEU A 200 -15.18 9.94 -14.61
N VAL A 201 -15.18 10.60 -13.46
CA VAL A 201 -16.01 10.28 -12.32
C VAL A 201 -17.07 11.36 -12.17
N GLN A 202 -18.33 10.96 -12.06
CA GLN A 202 -19.47 11.87 -11.91
C GLN A 202 -20.33 11.44 -10.71
N PRO A 203 -20.90 12.36 -9.95
CA PRO A 203 -21.74 12.00 -8.82
C PRO A 203 -23.03 11.30 -9.31
N THR A 204 -23.47 10.26 -8.59
CA THR A 204 -24.75 9.62 -8.90
C THR A 204 -25.92 10.58 -8.68
N THR A 205 -26.98 10.43 -9.47
CA THR A 205 -28.23 11.20 -9.30
C THR A 205 -29.12 10.66 -8.18
N SER A 206 -28.83 9.45 -7.68
CA SER A 206 -29.63 8.78 -6.64
C SER A 206 -29.31 9.30 -5.24
N LYS A 207 -30.32 9.84 -4.54
CA LYS A 207 -30.17 10.46 -3.20
C LYS A 207 -30.18 9.47 -2.03
N GLU A 208 -30.46 8.19 -2.28
CA GLU A 208 -30.70 7.21 -1.20
C GLU A 208 -29.44 6.85 -0.38
N MET A 209 -28.24 7.13 -0.89
CA MET A 209 -26.98 6.76 -0.24
C MET A 209 -25.95 7.89 -0.15
N ILE A 210 -26.39 9.15 -0.16
CA ILE A 210 -25.49 10.30 0.07
C ILE A 210 -25.02 10.25 1.53
N SER A 211 -23.71 10.25 1.75
CA SER A 211 -23.11 10.32 3.08
C SER A 211 -23.47 11.64 3.75
N ASN A 212 -23.86 11.60 5.02
CA ASN A 212 -23.94 12.80 5.84
C ASN A 212 -22.67 12.91 6.69
N GLU A 213 -21.80 13.87 6.35
CA GLU A 213 -20.50 14.09 6.99
C GLU A 213 -20.63 14.29 8.51
N GLU A 214 -21.68 14.95 8.98
CA GLU A 214 -21.91 15.14 10.42
C GLU A 214 -22.15 13.80 11.12
N ILE A 215 -22.92 12.89 10.49
CA ILE A 215 -23.23 11.57 11.03
C ILE A 215 -21.99 10.67 11.02
N GLU A 216 -21.18 10.72 9.97
CA GLU A 216 -19.91 9.98 9.88
C GLU A 216 -18.94 10.45 10.96
N MET A 217 -18.80 11.77 11.16
CA MET A 217 -17.95 12.34 12.20
C MET A 217 -18.38 11.88 13.60
N ILE A 218 -19.69 11.89 13.90
CA ILE A 218 -20.21 11.37 15.17
C ILE A 218 -19.85 9.88 15.33
N GLY A 219 -20.03 9.09 14.27
CA GLY A 219 -19.65 7.68 14.26
C GLY A 219 -18.18 7.44 14.60
N MET A 220 -17.29 8.20 13.95
CA MET A 220 -15.84 8.13 14.17
C MET A 220 -15.46 8.48 15.61
N VAL A 221 -16.02 9.56 16.16
CA VAL A 221 -15.76 9.98 17.55
C VAL A 221 -16.17 8.88 18.54
N ILE A 222 -17.33 8.26 18.35
CA ILE A 222 -17.82 7.17 19.21
C ILE A 222 -16.94 5.94 19.09
N ALA A 223 -16.59 5.52 17.87
CA ALA A 223 -15.76 4.35 17.62
C ALA A 223 -14.36 4.52 18.24
N MET A 224 -13.69 5.65 17.98
CA MET A 224 -12.38 5.94 18.56
C MET A 224 -12.45 6.09 20.09
N GLY A 225 -13.51 6.72 20.61
CA GLY A 225 -13.75 6.83 22.03
C GLY A 225 -13.84 5.46 22.71
N TYR A 226 -14.63 4.56 22.14
CA TYR A 226 -14.74 3.18 22.62
C TYR A 226 -13.39 2.47 22.63
N GLU A 227 -12.63 2.51 21.52
CA GLU A 227 -11.31 1.85 21.46
C GLU A 227 -10.36 2.36 22.56
N LYS A 228 -10.35 3.68 22.84
CA LYS A 228 -9.57 4.25 23.94
C LYS A 228 -10.02 3.75 25.31
N THR A 229 -11.33 3.64 25.56
CA THR A 229 -11.85 3.10 26.84
C THR A 229 -11.46 1.65 27.07
N GLN A 230 -11.16 0.92 25.99
CA GLN A 230 -10.74 -0.47 26.02
C GLN A 230 -9.21 -0.63 26.05
N GLY A 231 -8.45 0.45 26.34
CA GLY A 231 -7.00 0.42 26.46
C GLY A 231 -6.29 0.20 25.12
N ARG A 232 -6.85 0.71 24.03
CA ARG A 232 -6.23 0.68 22.70
C ARG A 232 -5.90 2.08 22.20
N GLU A 233 -5.00 2.16 21.24
CA GLU A 233 -4.58 3.39 20.56
C GLU A 233 -5.19 3.46 19.15
N PRO A 234 -6.37 4.07 18.97
CA PRO A 234 -6.97 4.27 17.65
C PRO A 234 -6.34 5.44 16.90
N GLU A 235 -6.05 5.21 15.64
CA GLU A 235 -5.55 6.16 14.65
C GLU A 235 -6.57 6.29 13.50
N ASP A 236 -6.97 7.52 13.19
CA ASP A 236 -7.87 7.80 12.06
C ASP A 236 -7.07 7.78 10.74
N VAL A 237 -7.44 6.86 9.86
CA VAL A 237 -6.85 6.66 8.52
C VAL A 237 -7.92 6.72 7.42
N SER A 238 -9.11 7.24 7.72
CA SER A 238 -10.26 7.32 6.79
C SER A 238 -9.93 8.04 5.47
N LYS A 239 -9.03 9.03 5.52
CA LYS A 239 -8.58 9.79 4.34
C LYS A 239 -7.56 9.08 3.45
N GLU A 240 -7.01 7.95 3.89
CA GLU A 240 -6.00 7.19 3.13
C GLU A 240 -6.62 6.16 2.15
N ASN A 241 -7.94 5.98 2.21
CA ASN A 241 -8.70 4.98 1.45
C ASN A 241 -8.08 3.58 1.51
N LEU A 242 -7.75 3.12 2.72
CA LEU A 242 -7.18 1.80 2.98
C LEU A 242 -8.22 0.68 3.02
N GLY A 243 -9.50 1.02 2.87
CA GLY A 243 -10.69 0.17 3.00
C GLY A 243 -11.09 -0.13 4.44
N PHE A 244 -10.72 0.77 5.36
CA PHE A 244 -11.18 0.87 6.75
C PHE A 244 -10.84 2.28 7.27
N ASP A 245 -11.55 2.75 8.29
CA ASP A 245 -11.43 4.12 8.80
C ASP A 245 -10.45 4.26 9.96
N ILE A 246 -10.37 3.26 10.85
CA ILE A 246 -9.57 3.33 12.08
C ILE A 246 -8.60 2.15 12.15
N ARG A 247 -7.33 2.46 12.42
CA ARG A 247 -6.32 1.47 12.83
C ARG A 247 -6.16 1.55 14.34
N SER A 248 -6.58 0.53 15.08
CA SER A 248 -6.45 0.52 16.55
C SER A 248 -5.49 -0.56 17.01
N LYS A 249 -4.46 -0.17 17.78
CA LYS A 249 -3.46 -1.11 18.32
C LYS A 249 -3.73 -1.34 19.80
N GLY A 250 -3.73 -2.60 20.23
CA GLY A 250 -3.78 -2.94 21.66
C GLY A 250 -2.38 -3.02 22.29
N ASP A 251 -2.29 -2.61 23.55
CA ASP A 251 -1.04 -2.61 24.33
C ASP A 251 -0.66 -3.97 24.93
N LEU A 252 -1.51 -5.01 24.75
CA LEU A 252 -1.22 -6.35 25.25
C LEU A 252 -0.19 -7.07 24.35
N PRO A 253 0.59 -8.03 24.86
CA PRO A 253 1.42 -8.88 24.02
C PRO A 253 0.58 -9.63 22.97
N ALA A 254 1.11 -9.84 21.76
CA ALA A 254 0.41 -10.54 20.68
C ALA A 254 -0.07 -11.96 21.06
N GLN A 255 0.55 -12.59 22.06
CA GLN A 255 0.13 -13.88 22.61
C GLN A 255 -1.01 -13.79 23.65
N ALA A 256 -1.33 -12.58 24.12
CA ALA A 256 -2.41 -12.25 25.06
C ALA A 256 -3.56 -11.45 24.41
N GLY A 257 -3.63 -11.41 23.08
CA GLY A 257 -4.67 -10.67 22.34
C GLY A 257 -4.30 -9.24 21.95
N GLY A 258 -3.00 -8.89 21.97
CA GLY A 258 -2.44 -7.67 21.41
C GLY A 258 -2.59 -7.56 19.89
N GLU A 259 -3.82 -7.42 19.43
CA GLU A 259 -4.16 -7.45 18.01
C GLU A 259 -4.37 -6.03 17.47
N THR A 260 -3.84 -5.77 16.28
CA THR A 260 -4.22 -4.58 15.51
C THR A 260 -5.62 -4.82 14.93
N ARG A 261 -6.56 -3.92 15.24
CA ARG A 261 -7.90 -3.89 14.64
C ARG A 261 -7.93 -2.91 13.48
N TYR A 262 -8.42 -3.40 12.34
CA TYR A 262 -8.80 -2.59 11.19
C TYR A 262 -10.30 -2.40 11.23
N ILE A 263 -10.75 -1.19 11.57
CA ILE A 263 -12.15 -0.92 11.90
C ILE A 263 -12.76 -0.03 10.81
N GLU A 264 -13.85 -0.50 10.23
CA GLU A 264 -14.74 0.25 9.35
C GLU A 264 -15.94 0.78 10.14
N VAL A 265 -16.26 2.06 10.01
CA VAL A 265 -17.30 2.73 10.81
C VAL A 265 -18.47 3.13 9.93
N LYS A 266 -19.64 2.54 10.17
CA LYS A 266 -20.89 2.93 9.50
C LYS A 266 -21.85 3.56 10.49
N ALA A 267 -22.19 4.83 10.26
CA ALA A 267 -23.11 5.57 11.11
C ALA A 267 -24.44 5.89 10.42
N ARG A 268 -25.51 5.94 11.22
CA ARG A 268 -26.86 6.30 10.77
C ARG A 268 -27.54 7.21 11.78
N LYS A 269 -28.34 8.17 11.27
CA LYS A 269 -29.15 9.07 12.09
C LYS A 269 -30.10 8.28 13.00
N ASP A 270 -30.74 7.27 12.41
CA ASP A 270 -31.68 6.34 13.03
C ASP A 270 -31.20 4.90 12.75
N GLU A 271 -32.05 3.88 12.89
CA GLU A 271 -31.74 2.50 12.49
C GLU A 271 -31.99 2.27 10.99
N GLY A 272 -31.12 1.51 10.32
CA GLY A 272 -31.30 1.21 8.89
C GLY A 272 -30.24 0.29 8.31
N GLN A 273 -30.33 0.06 6.99
CA GLN A 273 -29.34 -0.70 6.25
C GLN A 273 -28.01 0.07 6.13
N ILE A 274 -26.91 -0.68 6.08
CA ILE A 274 -25.58 -0.15 5.80
C ILE A 274 -25.05 -0.80 4.52
N ALA A 275 -24.12 -0.11 3.86
CA ALA A 275 -23.48 -0.61 2.66
C ALA A 275 -21.96 -0.52 2.84
N LEU A 276 -21.27 -1.59 2.48
CA LEU A 276 -19.81 -1.63 2.38
C LEU A 276 -19.39 -1.48 0.91
N THR A 277 -18.34 -0.71 0.64
CA THR A 277 -17.75 -0.65 -0.70
C THR A 277 -17.01 -1.95 -1.04
N LEU A 278 -16.66 -2.16 -2.31
CA LEU A 278 -15.82 -3.30 -2.69
C LEU A 278 -14.45 -3.26 -1.99
N ASN A 279 -13.83 -2.08 -1.88
CA ASN A 279 -12.54 -1.93 -1.23
C ASN A 279 -12.63 -2.41 0.23
N GLU A 280 -13.62 -1.90 0.98
CA GLU A 280 -13.90 -2.29 2.36
C GLU A 280 -14.13 -3.81 2.49
N TRP A 281 -14.97 -4.37 1.62
CA TRP A 281 -15.27 -5.80 1.65
C TRP A 281 -14.07 -6.70 1.32
N PHE A 282 -13.23 -6.29 0.36
CA PHE A 282 -12.00 -7.03 0.05
C PHE A 282 -10.98 -6.96 1.19
N LYS A 283 -10.89 -5.83 1.89
CA LYS A 283 -10.07 -5.72 3.11
C LYS A 283 -10.61 -6.57 4.23
N ALA A 284 -11.93 -6.61 4.42
CA ALA A 284 -12.57 -7.51 5.36
C ALA A 284 -12.23 -8.98 5.06
N LYS A 285 -12.32 -9.41 3.80
CA LYS A 285 -11.95 -10.79 3.39
C LYS A 285 -10.47 -11.09 3.62
N ARG A 286 -9.60 -10.10 3.45
CA ARG A 286 -8.15 -10.23 3.62
C ARG A 286 -7.76 -10.32 5.10
N PHE A 287 -8.29 -9.43 5.93
CA PHE A 287 -7.89 -9.28 7.33
C PHE A 287 -8.70 -10.15 8.29
N LYS A 288 -9.88 -10.64 7.89
CA LYS A 288 -10.70 -11.61 8.63
C LYS A 288 -10.90 -11.19 10.09
N ASN A 289 -10.35 -11.94 11.05
CA ASN A 289 -10.47 -11.70 12.49
C ASN A 289 -9.79 -10.40 12.95
N GLN A 290 -8.91 -9.81 12.14
CA GLN A 290 -8.34 -8.48 12.40
C GLN A 290 -9.24 -7.35 11.88
N TYR A 291 -10.27 -7.65 11.08
CA TYR A 291 -11.22 -6.67 10.56
C TYR A 291 -12.48 -6.60 11.41
N TRP A 292 -12.92 -5.38 11.67
CA TRP A 292 -14.07 -5.08 12.51
C TRP A 292 -14.97 -4.08 11.82
N LEU A 293 -16.28 -4.29 11.94
CA LEU A 293 -17.29 -3.36 11.48
C LEU A 293 -18.02 -2.79 12.70
N TYR A 294 -17.93 -1.47 12.86
CA TYR A 294 -18.56 -0.73 13.94
C TYR A 294 -19.76 0.01 13.35
N VAL A 295 -20.96 -0.36 13.82
CA VAL A 295 -22.20 0.27 13.37
C VAL A 295 -22.74 1.17 14.47
N VAL A 296 -22.84 2.46 14.19
CA VAL A 296 -23.40 3.45 15.13
C VAL A 296 -24.82 3.79 14.69
N ALA A 297 -25.80 3.27 15.43
CA ALA A 297 -27.21 3.56 15.24
C ALA A 297 -27.65 4.73 16.12
N ASN A 298 -28.69 5.45 15.70
CA ASN A 298 -29.27 6.57 16.48
C ASN A 298 -28.26 7.69 16.80
N ALA A 299 -27.31 7.95 15.89
CA ALA A 299 -26.09 8.72 16.14
C ALA A 299 -26.34 10.11 16.78
N VAL A 300 -27.44 10.78 16.42
CA VAL A 300 -27.72 12.17 16.83
C VAL A 300 -28.37 12.28 18.21
N LYS A 301 -29.06 11.23 18.69
CA LYS A 301 -29.87 11.29 19.92
C LYS A 301 -29.28 10.45 21.04
N ASN A 302 -29.32 9.13 20.85
CA ASN A 302 -28.87 8.14 21.82
C ASN A 302 -28.04 7.11 21.04
N PRO A 303 -26.78 7.43 20.72
CA PRO A 303 -25.95 6.57 19.90
C PRO A 303 -25.79 5.19 20.55
N ILE A 304 -25.95 4.15 19.75
CA ILE A 304 -25.71 2.77 20.16
C ILE A 304 -24.65 2.19 19.22
N LEU A 305 -23.57 1.68 19.81
CA LEU A 305 -22.49 1.04 19.06
C LEU A 305 -22.72 -0.47 19.00
N TYR A 306 -22.68 -1.02 17.78
CA TYR A 306 -22.69 -2.45 17.51
C TYR A 306 -21.34 -2.85 16.92
N ILE A 307 -20.74 -3.89 17.52
CA ILE A 307 -19.38 -4.33 17.17
C ILE A 307 -19.46 -5.71 16.53
N ILE A 308 -18.95 -5.83 15.31
CA ILE A 308 -18.98 -7.08 14.53
C ILE A 308 -17.55 -7.42 14.09
N ASN A 309 -17.03 -8.56 14.53
CA ASN A 309 -15.74 -9.08 14.06
C ASN A 309 -15.92 -9.89 12.78
N ASN A 310 -14.96 -9.82 11.84
CA ASN A 310 -14.95 -10.63 10.62
C ASN A 310 -16.32 -10.64 9.92
N PRO A 311 -16.80 -9.46 9.47
CA PRO A 311 -18.14 -9.32 8.90
C PRO A 311 -18.37 -10.24 7.70
N THR A 312 -17.31 -10.64 6.99
CA THR A 312 -17.39 -11.54 5.83
C THR A 312 -17.79 -12.97 6.17
N GLU A 313 -17.49 -13.45 7.38
CA GLU A 313 -17.91 -14.77 7.86
C GLU A 313 -19.16 -14.70 8.74
N ASN A 314 -19.39 -13.54 9.38
CA ASN A 314 -20.43 -13.38 10.40
C ASN A 314 -21.71 -12.66 9.95
N LEU A 315 -21.72 -12.02 8.77
CA LEU A 315 -22.89 -11.34 8.21
C LEU A 315 -23.31 -11.93 6.87
N LYS A 316 -24.63 -12.03 6.67
CA LYS A 316 -25.23 -12.21 5.34
C LYS A 316 -25.37 -10.86 4.66
N VAL A 317 -24.75 -10.72 3.49
CA VAL A 317 -24.83 -9.51 2.66
C VAL A 317 -25.56 -9.78 1.36
N GLN A 318 -26.26 -8.77 0.87
CA GLN A 318 -26.80 -8.75 -0.49
C GLN A 318 -25.85 -7.94 -1.37
N GLU A 319 -25.26 -8.59 -2.36
CA GLU A 319 -24.45 -7.92 -3.39
C GLU A 319 -25.40 -7.13 -4.32
N LYS A 320 -25.27 -5.80 -4.32
CA LYS A 320 -25.98 -4.94 -5.26
C LYS A 320 -25.01 -4.54 -6.38
N VAL A 321 -25.05 -5.31 -7.47
CA VAL A 321 -24.18 -5.13 -8.64
C VAL A 321 -24.34 -3.74 -9.27
N GLU A 322 -25.57 -3.18 -9.26
CA GLU A 322 -25.86 -1.83 -9.77
C GLU A 322 -25.14 -0.69 -9.02
N VAL A 323 -24.67 -0.93 -7.78
CA VAL A 323 -24.04 0.11 -6.94
C VAL A 323 -22.66 -0.30 -6.41
N VAL A 324 -22.11 -1.42 -6.90
CA VAL A 324 -20.76 -1.92 -6.53
C VAL A 324 -20.57 -1.96 -4.99
N ARG A 325 -21.61 -2.42 -4.28
CA ARG A 325 -21.70 -2.39 -2.81
C ARG A 325 -22.28 -3.68 -2.24
N PHE A 326 -21.89 -3.99 -1.00
CA PHE A 326 -22.47 -5.07 -0.20
C PHE A 326 -23.39 -4.47 0.86
N VAL A 327 -24.70 -4.75 0.75
CA VAL A 327 -25.70 -4.24 1.69
C VAL A 327 -25.91 -5.22 2.83
N VAL A 328 -25.78 -4.74 4.07
CA VAL A 328 -26.10 -5.50 5.29
C VAL A 328 -27.47 -5.07 5.81
N PRO A 329 -28.46 -5.99 5.88
CA PRO A 329 -29.77 -5.70 6.44
C PRO A 329 -29.74 -5.31 7.93
N LEU A 330 -30.69 -4.47 8.37
CA LEU A 330 -30.82 -4.01 9.76
C LEU A 330 -30.81 -5.17 10.77
N GLU A 331 -31.70 -6.12 10.56
CA GLU A 331 -31.85 -7.27 11.46
C GLU A 331 -30.59 -8.13 11.53
N GLU A 332 -29.83 -8.23 10.42
CA GLU A 332 -28.61 -9.05 10.38
C GLU A 332 -27.53 -8.46 11.29
N TRP A 333 -27.23 -7.16 11.15
CA TRP A 333 -26.16 -6.55 11.95
C TRP A 333 -26.56 -6.35 13.41
N LYS A 334 -27.85 -6.13 13.73
CA LYS A 334 -28.33 -6.07 15.12
C LYS A 334 -28.24 -7.41 15.84
N ASN A 335 -28.58 -8.51 15.15
CA ASN A 335 -28.57 -9.85 15.74
C ASN A 335 -27.14 -10.40 15.94
N LYS A 336 -26.20 -9.97 15.09
CA LYS A 336 -24.81 -10.46 15.10
C LYS A 336 -23.85 -9.56 15.85
N GLY A 337 -24.15 -8.26 15.94
CA GLY A 337 -23.30 -7.29 16.63
C GLY A 337 -23.44 -7.36 18.14
N VAL A 338 -22.32 -7.24 18.85
CA VAL A 338 -22.34 -7.02 20.30
C VAL A 338 -22.69 -5.56 20.55
N LYS A 339 -23.81 -5.33 21.25
CA LYS A 339 -24.27 -4.01 21.67
C LYS A 339 -23.49 -3.55 22.91
N VAL A 340 -22.93 -2.36 22.86
CA VAL A 340 -22.19 -1.73 23.97
C VAL A 340 -22.86 -0.45 24.43
#